data_AF-A0A521B197-F1
#
_entry.id   AF-A0A521B197-F1
#
_cell.length_a   1.000
_cell.length_b   1.000
_cell.length_c   1.000
_cell.angle_alpha   90.00
_cell.angle_beta   90.00
_cell.angle_gamma   90.00
#
_symmetry.space_group_name_H-M   'P 1'
#
loop_
_entity.id
_entity.type
_entity.pdbx_description
1 polymer ?
#
loop_
_entity_poly.entity_id
_entity_poly.type
_entity_poly.pdbx_seq_one_letter_code
_entity_poly.pdbx_strand_id
1 'polypeptide(L)'
;MKFGRFEGDSQEFKDVCENLGYDPKIFFEVKSHKINTWALVGAIVAYVIVNIFLFKTLSTDDWYTALFITAIVLWGVICVLVHLKFAEKIATTLTVVTGLAVICYAVKISTPKDTIKELNKKVDAIMK
;
A
#
# COMPACT_ATOMS: atom_id res chain seq x y z
N MET A 1 8.07 16.68 -26.13
CA MET A 1 7.13 17.07 -25.05
C MET A 1 7.95 17.42 -23.82
N LYS A 2 7.72 18.60 -23.22
CA LYS A 2 8.46 19.04 -22.04
C LYS A 2 7.79 18.44 -20.79
N PHE A 3 8.41 17.44 -20.18
CA PHE A 3 8.12 17.02 -18.80
C PHE A 3 8.64 18.08 -17.83
N GLY A 4 7.97 19.23 -17.77
CA GLY A 4 8.34 20.33 -16.91
C GLY A 4 7.12 20.79 -16.12
N ARG A 5 7.06 20.38 -14.85
CA ARG A 5 5.97 20.57 -13.87
C ARG A 5 4.85 19.55 -14.00
N PHE A 6 5.07 18.39 -13.40
CA PHE A 6 4.00 17.55 -12.88
C PHE A 6 3.84 18.01 -11.43
N GLU A 7 2.87 18.89 -11.14
CA GLU A 7 2.65 19.43 -9.79
C GLU A 7 1.76 18.52 -8.95
N GLY A 8 1.30 17.40 -9.53
CA GLY A 8 0.72 16.28 -8.79
C GLY A 8 -0.74 16.51 -8.40
N ASP A 9 -1.45 17.39 -9.10
CA ASP A 9 -2.90 17.46 -8.95
C ASP A 9 -3.57 16.23 -9.56
N SER A 10 -4.62 15.76 -8.90
CA SER A 10 -5.44 14.62 -9.30
C SER A 10 -5.99 14.75 -10.73
N GLN A 11 -6.24 15.97 -11.20
CA GLN A 11 -6.66 16.25 -12.57
C GLN A 11 -5.51 16.10 -13.58
N GLU A 12 -4.29 16.54 -13.25
CA GLU A 12 -3.12 16.38 -14.13
C GLU A 12 -2.77 14.89 -14.32
N PHE A 13 -2.88 14.08 -13.26
CA PHE A 13 -2.68 12.64 -13.37
C PHE A 13 -3.73 11.98 -14.27
N LYS A 14 -5.00 12.40 -14.14
CA LYS A 14 -6.09 11.90 -14.99
C LYS A 14 -5.85 12.25 -16.47
N ASP A 15 -5.50 13.51 -16.75
CA ASP A 15 -5.25 13.97 -18.12
C ASP A 15 -4.04 13.25 -18.75
N VAL A 16 -2.99 12.99 -17.97
CA VAL A 16 -1.84 12.19 -18.46
C VAL A 16 -2.24 10.75 -18.73
N CYS A 17 -3.04 10.12 -17.86
CA CYS A 17 -3.54 8.76 -18.09
C CYS A 17 -4.42 8.68 -19.35
N GLU A 18 -5.36 9.62 -19.53
CA GLU A 18 -6.24 9.65 -20.71
C GLU A 18 -5.44 9.91 -21.99
N ASN A 19 -4.47 10.83 -21.98
CA ASN A 19 -3.60 11.09 -23.13
C ASN A 19 -2.67 9.93 -23.50
N LEU A 20 -2.34 9.06 -22.54
CA LEU A 20 -1.56 7.84 -22.77
C LEU A 20 -2.44 6.63 -23.16
N GLY A 21 -3.76 6.82 -23.31
CA GLY A 21 -4.70 5.75 -23.65
C GLY A 21 -5.00 4.79 -22.50
N TYR A 22 -4.65 5.15 -21.27
CA TYR A 22 -5.02 4.40 -20.08
C TYR A 22 -6.45 4.79 -19.65
N ASP A 23 -7.45 4.06 -20.16
CA ASP A 23 -8.80 4.11 -19.60
C ASP A 23 -8.86 3.22 -18.35
N PRO A 24 -9.14 3.77 -17.15
CA PRO A 24 -9.33 2.99 -15.93
C PRO A 24 -10.40 1.90 -16.07
N LYS A 25 -11.37 2.05 -16.97
CA LYS A 25 -12.39 1.05 -17.26
C LYS A 25 -11.79 -0.24 -17.81
N ILE A 26 -10.70 -0.17 -18.59
CA ILE A 26 -9.99 -1.34 -19.12
C ILE A 26 -9.38 -2.16 -17.99
N PHE A 27 -8.90 -1.51 -16.91
CA PHE A 27 -8.44 -2.20 -15.71
C PHE A 27 -9.59 -3.02 -15.06
N PHE A 28 -10.83 -2.54 -15.16
CA PHE A 28 -11.98 -3.25 -14.59
C PHE A 28 -12.55 -4.36 -15.49
N GLU A 29 -12.13 -4.45 -16.75
CA GLU A 29 -12.61 -5.43 -17.75
C GLU A 29 -11.61 -6.58 -18.00
N VAL A 30 -10.62 -6.73 -17.11
CA VAL A 30 -9.60 -7.77 -17.22
C VAL A 30 -10.24 -9.17 -17.16
N LYS A 31 -9.97 -9.99 -18.17
CA LYS A 31 -10.35 -11.42 -18.17
C LYS A 31 -9.42 -12.21 -17.22
N SER A 32 -9.99 -13.16 -16.49
CA SER A 32 -9.24 -14.04 -15.59
C SER A 32 -8.08 -14.71 -16.34
N HIS A 33 -6.86 -14.50 -15.83
CA HIS A 33 -5.65 -15.16 -16.31
C HIS A 33 -5.31 -16.36 -15.41
N LYS A 34 -4.79 -17.43 -16.02
CA LYS A 34 -4.30 -18.60 -15.28
C LYS A 34 -2.99 -18.27 -14.57
N ILE A 35 -3.10 -17.70 -13.38
CA ILE A 35 -1.98 -17.45 -12.48
C ILE A 35 -1.71 -18.70 -11.63
N ASN A 36 -0.44 -19.09 -11.53
CA ASN A 36 -0.02 -20.19 -10.65
C ASN A 36 -0.38 -19.87 -9.19
N THR A 37 -1.28 -20.67 -8.60
CA THR A 37 -1.71 -20.53 -7.21
C THR A 37 -0.54 -20.57 -6.23
N TRP A 38 0.49 -21.37 -6.50
CA TRP A 38 1.67 -21.48 -5.62
C TRP A 38 2.50 -20.20 -5.60
N ALA A 39 2.57 -19.47 -6.72
CA ALA A 39 3.25 -18.18 -6.76
C ALA A 39 2.52 -17.12 -5.91
N LEU A 40 1.18 -17.12 -5.96
CA LEU A 40 0.37 -16.24 -5.11
C LEU A 40 0.52 -16.59 -3.62
N VAL A 41 0.47 -17.88 -3.26
CA VAL A 41 0.68 -18.32 -1.88
C VAL A 41 2.09 -17.95 -1.41
N GLY A 42 3.12 -18.17 -2.24
CA GLY A 42 4.49 -17.79 -1.93
C GLY A 42 4.64 -16.28 -1.68
N ALA A 43 4.01 -15.44 -2.51
CA ALA A 43 4.01 -14.00 -2.32
C ALA A 43 3.34 -13.58 -1.00
N ILE A 44 2.20 -14.19 -0.66
CA ILE A 44 1.50 -13.94 0.61
C ILE A 44 2.38 -14.34 1.81
N VAL A 45 3.02 -15.50 1.76
CA VAL A 45 3.93 -15.96 2.83
C VAL A 45 5.11 -15.01 2.99
N ALA A 46 5.75 -14.61 1.88
CA ALA A 46 6.85 -13.64 1.92
C ALA A 46 6.39 -12.29 2.50
N TYR A 47 5.22 -11.81 2.11
CA TYR A 47 4.62 -10.60 2.66
C TYR A 47 4.38 -10.67 4.17
N VAL A 48 3.85 -11.79 4.67
CA VAL A 48 3.65 -12.00 6.11
C VAL A 48 4.99 -11.98 6.85
N ILE A 49 6.01 -12.68 6.33
CA ILE A 49 7.35 -12.70 6.92
C ILE A 49 7.93 -11.28 7.02
N VAL A 50 7.87 -10.51 5.93
CA VAL A 50 8.36 -9.12 5.91
C VAL A 50 7.60 -8.25 6.93
N ASN A 51 6.27 -8.38 7.04
CA ASN A 51 5.50 -7.62 8.03
C ASN A 51 5.80 -8.03 9.48
N ILE A 52 6.12 -9.30 9.74
CA ILE A 52 6.58 -9.74 11.07
C ILE A 52 7.91 -9.07 11.43
N PHE A 53 8.86 -9.03 10.49
CA PHE A 53 10.12 -8.32 10.69
C PHE A 53 9.87 -6.83 10.92
N LEU A 54 9.05 -6.21 10.06
CA LEU A 54 8.71 -4.79 10.17
C LEU A 54 8.07 -4.43 11.53
N PHE A 55 7.23 -5.31 12.07
CA PHE A 55 6.62 -5.13 13.39
C PHE A 55 7.63 -5.22 14.56
N LYS A 56 8.66 -6.07 14.40
CA LYS A 56 9.70 -6.31 15.40
C LYS A 56 10.82 -5.26 15.36
N THR A 57 11.14 -4.74 14.19
CA THR A 57 12.19 -3.73 13.98
C THR A 57 11.76 -2.36 14.50
N LEU A 58 12.70 -1.59 15.05
CA LEU A 58 12.44 -0.21 15.48
C LEU A 58 12.53 0.72 14.25
N SER A 59 11.72 1.78 14.22
CA SER A 59 11.68 2.72 13.09
C SER A 59 12.99 3.49 12.87
N THR A 60 13.89 3.49 13.86
CA THR A 60 15.22 4.11 13.83
C THR A 60 16.30 3.24 13.21
N ASP A 61 16.02 1.96 12.94
CA ASP A 61 17.00 1.05 12.34
C ASP A 61 17.10 1.30 10.84
N ASP A 62 18.31 1.35 10.29
CA ASP A 62 18.57 1.61 8.86
C ASP A 62 17.82 0.64 7.93
N TRP A 63 17.48 -0.54 8.42
CA TRP A 63 16.83 -1.60 7.65
C TRP A 63 15.31 -1.48 7.66
N TYR A 64 14.74 -0.63 8.53
CA TYR A 64 13.31 -0.42 8.65
C TYR A 64 12.71 0.12 7.36
N THR A 65 13.33 1.15 6.77
CA THR A 65 12.87 1.74 5.51
C THR A 65 12.91 0.73 4.37
N ALA A 66 13.96 -0.11 4.31
CA ALA A 66 14.08 -1.18 3.32
C ALA A 66 12.98 -2.24 3.48
N LEU A 67 12.68 -2.67 4.71
CA LEU A 67 11.58 -3.59 5.01
C LEU A 67 10.22 -2.99 4.65
N PHE A 68 10.02 -1.70 4.92
CA PHE A 68 8.78 -0.98 4.61
C PHE A 68 8.52 -0.90 3.12
N ILE A 69 9.52 -0.48 2.34
CA ILE A 69 9.43 -0.43 0.87
C ILE A 69 9.17 -1.83 0.33
N THR A 70 9.86 -2.85 0.85
CA THR A 70 9.66 -4.25 0.45
C THR A 70 8.23 -4.73 0.72
N ALA A 71 7.65 -4.36 1.88
CA ALA A 71 6.27 -4.67 2.22
C ALA A 71 5.26 -4.04 1.24
N ILE A 72 5.46 -2.75 0.88
CA ILE A 72 4.61 -2.06 -0.09
C ILE A 72 4.71 -2.71 -1.47
N VAL A 73 5.92 -3.03 -1.93
CA VAL A 73 6.13 -3.66 -3.25
C VAL A 73 5.48 -5.04 -3.28
N LEU A 74 5.67 -5.87 -2.25
CA LEU A 74 5.03 -7.18 -2.15
C LEU A 74 3.51 -7.08 -2.12
N TRP A 75 2.96 -6.11 -1.38
CA TRP A 75 1.51 -5.87 -1.36
C TRP A 75 0.97 -5.47 -2.73
N GLY A 76 1.68 -4.59 -3.47
CA GLY A 76 1.31 -4.22 -4.83
C GLY A 76 1.31 -5.41 -5.78
N VAL A 77 2.33 -6.28 -5.71
CA VAL A 77 2.40 -7.52 -6.49
C VAL A 77 1.23 -8.45 -6.15
N ILE A 78 0.91 -8.65 -4.87
CA ILE A 78 -0.24 -9.48 -4.46
C ILE A 78 -1.55 -8.91 -5.01
N CYS A 79 -1.75 -7.59 -4.93
CA CYS A 79 -2.96 -6.94 -5.47
C CYS A 79 -3.10 -7.20 -6.97
N VAL A 80 -2.02 -7.04 -7.75
CA VAL A 80 -2.03 -7.33 -9.19
C VAL A 80 -2.33 -8.81 -9.45
N LEU A 81 -1.69 -9.73 -8.73
CA LEU A 81 -1.90 -11.17 -8.93
C LEU A 81 -3.32 -11.60 -8.59
N VAL A 82 -3.91 -11.06 -7.52
CA VAL A 82 -5.32 -11.31 -7.15
C VAL A 82 -6.25 -10.73 -8.22
N HIS A 83 -6.01 -9.50 -8.65
CA HIS A 83 -6.82 -8.84 -9.66
C HIS A 83 -6.82 -9.62 -10.99
N LEU A 84 -5.65 -10.02 -11.47
CA LEU A 84 -5.50 -10.81 -12.70
C LEU A 84 -6.12 -12.21 -12.57
N LYS A 85 -6.02 -12.85 -11.40
CA LYS A 85 -6.50 -14.23 -11.19
C LYS A 85 -8.02 -14.29 -11.08
N PHE A 86 -8.60 -13.46 -10.22
CA PHE A 86 -10.02 -13.54 -9.91
C PHE A 86 -10.87 -12.68 -10.84
N ALA A 87 -10.33 -11.60 -11.43
CA ALA A 87 -11.09 -10.62 -12.22
C ALA A 87 -12.31 -10.03 -11.49
N GLU A 88 -12.42 -10.26 -10.18
CA GLU A 88 -13.51 -9.83 -9.33
C GLU A 88 -13.11 -8.55 -8.59
N LYS A 89 -13.91 -7.50 -8.74
CA LYS A 89 -13.68 -6.20 -8.10
C LYS A 89 -13.69 -6.34 -6.57
N ILE A 90 -14.60 -7.16 -6.04
CA ILE A 90 -14.76 -7.37 -4.60
C ILE A 90 -13.50 -8.02 -4.00
N ALA A 91 -12.96 -9.06 -4.64
CA ALA A 91 -11.76 -9.75 -4.16
C ALA A 91 -10.53 -8.83 -4.17
N THR A 92 -10.40 -8.00 -5.21
CA THR A 92 -9.33 -7.01 -5.32
C THR A 92 -9.44 -5.96 -4.22
N THR A 93 -10.63 -5.39 -4.00
CA THR A 93 -10.88 -4.40 -2.94
C THR A 93 -10.61 -4.96 -1.54
N LEU A 94 -11.05 -6.19 -1.26
CA LEU A 94 -10.78 -6.84 0.03
C LEU A 94 -9.28 -7.02 0.26
N THR A 95 -8.52 -7.42 -0.76
CA THR A 95 -7.07 -7.59 -0.68
C THR A 95 -6.35 -6.26 -0.44
N VAL A 96 -6.81 -5.19 -1.10
CA VAL A 96 -6.29 -3.82 -0.89
C VAL A 96 -6.53 -3.38 0.56
N VAL A 97 -7.77 -3.45 1.05
CA VAL A 97 -8.13 -3.00 2.41
C VAL A 97 -7.42 -3.81 3.47
N THR A 98 -7.41 -5.14 3.35
CA THR A 98 -6.76 -6.02 4.34
C THR A 98 -5.24 -5.86 4.33
N GLY A 99 -4.61 -5.77 3.15
CA GLY A 99 -3.17 -5.56 3.06
C GLY A 99 -2.74 -4.21 3.65
N LEU A 100 -3.47 -3.14 3.35
CA LEU A 100 -3.22 -1.82 3.93
C LEU A 100 -3.34 -1.85 5.46
N ALA A 101 -4.37 -2.50 6.00
CA ALA A 101 -4.57 -2.66 7.45
C ALA A 101 -3.39 -3.38 8.13
N VAL A 102 -2.85 -4.43 7.48
CA VAL A 102 -1.69 -5.17 7.98
C VAL A 102 -0.43 -4.30 8.02
N ILE A 103 -0.16 -3.52 6.96
CA ILE A 103 0.98 -2.58 6.94
C ILE A 103 0.81 -1.52 8.03
N CYS A 104 -0.37 -0.91 8.14
CA CYS A 104 -0.63 0.10 9.15
C CYS A 104 -0.39 -0.43 10.57
N TYR A 105 -0.82 -1.67 10.84
CA TYR A 105 -0.57 -2.35 12.11
C TYR A 105 0.91 -2.64 12.32
N ALA A 106 1.61 -3.14 11.30
CA ALA A 106 3.02 -3.49 11.36
C ALA A 106 3.92 -2.27 11.58
N VAL A 107 3.60 -1.13 10.94
CA VAL A 107 4.34 0.14 11.03
C VAL A 107 4.16 0.80 12.40
N LYS A 108 3.18 0.37 13.21
CA LYS A 108 2.77 1.04 14.44
C LYS A 108 2.51 2.53 14.18
N ILE A 109 1.86 2.86 13.05
CA ILE A 109 1.34 4.22 12.83
C ILE A 109 0.55 4.56 14.10
N SER A 110 1.03 5.57 14.82
CA SER A 110 0.67 5.91 16.21
C SER A 110 -0.72 5.41 16.53
N THR A 111 -0.82 4.49 17.50
CA THR A 111 -2.16 4.08 17.93
C THR A 111 -2.92 5.34 18.33
N PRO A 112 -4.25 5.43 18.16
CA PRO A 112 -5.00 6.63 18.55
C PRO A 112 -4.69 7.10 19.99
N LYS A 113 -4.27 6.17 20.85
CA LYS A 113 -3.75 6.43 22.20
C LYS A 113 -2.44 7.23 22.22
N ASP A 114 -1.51 6.95 21.31
CA ASP A 114 -0.23 7.65 21.18
C ASP A 114 -0.46 9.06 20.65
N THR A 115 -1.35 9.24 19.67
CA THR A 115 -1.73 10.56 19.14
C THR A 115 -2.41 11.42 20.21
N ILE A 116 -3.33 10.85 21.00
CA ILE A 116 -3.97 11.56 22.12
C ILE A 116 -2.96 11.93 23.21
N LYS A 117 -2.02 11.04 23.53
CA LYS A 117 -0.95 11.32 24.50
C LYS A 117 -0.06 12.47 24.04
N GLU A 118 0.28 12.51 22.76
CA GLU A 118 1.12 13.55 22.19
C GLU A 118 0.39 14.89 22.10
N LEU A 119 -0.92 14.87 21.82
CA LEU A 119 -1.79 16.03 21.88
C LEU A 119 -1.84 16.62 23.30
N ASN A 120 -2.08 15.77 24.31
CA ASN A 120 -2.14 16.19 25.72
C ASN A 120 -0.81 16.80 26.18
N LYS A 121 0.33 16.21 25.77
CA LYS A 121 1.66 16.77 26.05
C LYS A 121 1.88 18.16 25.46
N LYS A 122 1.39 18.40 24.24
CA LYS A 122 1.49 19.73 23.59
C LYS A 122 0.55 20.73 24.24
N VAL A 123 -0.65 20.31 24.64
CA VAL A 123 -1.63 21.15 25.35
C VAL A 123 -1.09 21.60 26.72
N ASP A 124 -0.51 20.68 27.50
CA ASP A 124 0.11 21.01 28.80
C ASP A 124 1.33 21.94 28.67
N ALA A 125 2.06 21.87 27.56
CA ALA A 125 3.19 22.77 27.28
C ALA A 125 2.75 24.18 26.87
N ILE A 126 1.52 24.34 26.36
CA ILE A 126 0.94 25.65 26.01
C ILE A 126 0.25 26.28 27.23
N MET A 127 -0.22 25.47 28.18
CA MET A 127 -0.87 25.94 29.42
C MET A 127 0.11 26.27 30.56
N LYS A 128 1.42 26.10 30.35
CA LYS A 128 2.49 26.55 31.26
C LYS A 128 3.13 27.83 30.74
#